data_AF-W1XZ36-F1
#
_entry.id   AF-W1XZ36-F1
#
_cell.length_a   1.000
_cell.length_b   1.000
_cell.length_c   1.000
_cell.angle_alpha   90.00
_cell.angle_beta   90.00
_cell.angle_gamma   90.00
#
_symmetry.space_group_name_H-M   'P 1'
#
loop_
_entity.id
_entity.type
_entity.pdbx_description
1 polymer ?
#
loop_
_entity_poly.entity_id
_entity_poly.type
_entity_poly.pdbx_seq_one_letter_code
_entity_poly.pdbx_strand_id
1 'polypeptide(L)' 'MKIIISPAKKMNIDDDIFEYRSKPVFFEQAEEIMNYMKNLSYDECKTLLA' A
#
# COMPACT_ATOMS: atom_id res chain seq x y z
N MET A 1 12.41 12.03 18.47
CA MET A 1 11.13 11.36 18.79
C MET A 1 10.70 10.53 17.59
N LYS A 2 10.25 9.28 17.79
CA LYS A 2 9.71 8.42 16.72
C LYS A 2 8.26 8.11 17.05
N ILE A 3 7.33 8.59 16.24
CA ILE A 3 5.89 8.28 16.35
C ILE A 3 5.57 7.29 15.24
N ILE A 4 4.93 6.18 15.58
CA ILE A 4 4.50 5.15 14.64
C ILE A 4 2.98 5.12 14.68
N ILE A 5 2.35 5.32 13.53
CA ILE A 5 0.90 5.28 13.37
C ILE A 5 0.51 4.07 12.52
N SER A 6 -0.63 3.46 12.86
CA SER A 6 -1.22 2.41 12.04
C SER A 6 -1.74 2.99 10.72
N PRO A 7 -1.69 2.23 9.62
CA PRO A 7 -2.23 2.68 8.33
C PRO A 7 -3.77 2.74 8.35
N ALA A 8 -4.33 3.46 7.39
CA ALA A 8 -5.77 3.51 7.14
C ALA A 8 -6.17 2.55 6.00
N LYS A 9 -7.38 1.98 6.08
CA LYS A 9 -7.93 1.12 5.00
C LYS A 9 -8.40 1.94 3.79
N LYS A 10 -8.94 3.14 4.02
CA LYS A 10 -9.42 4.05 2.98
C LYS A 10 -8.30 4.99 2.56
N MET A 11 -7.93 4.95 1.29
CA MET A 11 -7.03 5.92 0.65
C MET A 11 -7.88 6.97 -0.08
N ASN A 12 -7.62 8.25 0.13
CA ASN A 12 -8.21 9.33 -0.66
C ASN A 12 -7.12 9.91 -1.56
N ILE A 13 -7.42 10.09 -2.84
CA ILE A 13 -6.56 10.84 -3.76
C ILE A 13 -6.96 12.30 -3.62
N ASP A 14 -6.00 13.11 -3.21
CA ASP A 14 -6.10 14.56 -3.13
C ASP A 14 -4.93 15.10 -3.94
N ASP A 15 -5.21 16.01 -4.87
CA ASP A 15 -4.21 16.59 -5.77
C ASP A 15 -3.78 17.99 -5.28
N ASP A 16 -4.44 18.53 -4.23
CA ASP A 16 -4.12 19.82 -3.59
C ASP A 16 -3.21 19.64 -2.35
N ILE A 17 -2.44 18.55 -2.32
CA ILE A 17 -1.48 18.22 -1.26
C ILE A 17 -0.05 18.23 -1.78
N PHE A 18 0.88 18.37 -0.83
CA PHE A 18 2.31 18.35 -1.13
C PHE A 18 2.75 17.06 -1.82
N GLU A 19 3.66 17.22 -2.79
CA GLU A 19 4.33 16.10 -3.43
C GLU A 19 5.08 15.22 -2.42
N TYR A 20 5.24 13.96 -2.79
CA TYR A 20 6.07 13.04 -2.03
C TYR A 20 7.52 13.55 -1.99
N ARG A 21 8.15 13.51 -0.82
CA ARG A 21 9.52 14.02 -0.63
C ARG A 21 10.59 13.10 -1.22
N SER A 22 10.29 11.82 -1.33
CA SER A 22 11.21 10.77 -1.77
C SER A 22 10.45 9.48 -2.05
N LYS A 23 11.05 8.61 -2.86
CA LYS A 23 10.57 7.23 -3.06
C LYS A 23 10.62 6.46 -1.73
N PRO A 24 9.60 5.64 -1.38
CA PRO A 24 9.65 4.77 -0.21
C PRO A 24 10.86 3.82 -0.25
N VAL A 25 11.50 3.60 0.89
CA VAL A 25 12.72 2.78 1.00
C VAL A 25 12.47 1.30 0.64
N PHE A 26 11.27 0.80 0.89
CA PHE A 26 10.90 -0.61 0.65
C PHE A 26 10.05 -0.81 -0.61
N PHE A 27 10.30 0.01 -1.65
CA PHE A 27 9.48 -0.03 -2.86
C PHE A 27 9.62 -1.35 -3.62
N GLU A 28 10.82 -1.94 -3.66
CA GLU A 28 11.06 -3.22 -4.34
C GLU A 28 10.30 -4.37 -3.67
N GLN A 29 10.29 -4.42 -2.34
CA GLN A 29 9.51 -5.39 -1.58
C GLN A 29 7.99 -5.19 -1.76
N ALA A 30 7.54 -3.94 -1.88
CA ALA A 30 6.15 -3.66 -2.19
C ALA A 30 5.75 -4.19 -3.59
N GLU A 31 6.67 -4.14 -4.56
CA GLU A 31 6.47 -4.73 -5.89
C GLU A 31 6.33 -6.26 -5.85
N GLU A 32 7.12 -6.95 -5.03
CA GLU A 32 6.99 -8.41 -4.83
C GLU A 32 5.59 -8.79 -4.32
N ILE A 33 5.10 -8.05 -3.31
CA ILE A 33 3.74 -8.26 -2.76
C ILE A 33 2.68 -7.99 -3.83
N MET A 34 2.81 -6.87 -4.56
CA MET A 34 1.88 -6.55 -5.66
C MET A 34 1.85 -7.65 -6.71
N ASN A 35 3.01 -8.17 -7.11
CA ASN A 35 3.11 -9.22 -8.13
C ASN A 35 2.50 -10.54 -7.64
N TYR A 36 2.67 -10.89 -6.37
CA TYR A 36 1.96 -12.02 -5.78
C TYR A 36 0.44 -11.83 -5.84
N MET A 37 -0.06 -10.66 -5.38
CA MET A 37 -1.49 -10.37 -5.35
C MET A 37 -2.13 -10.36 -6.74
N LYS A 38 -1.40 -9.92 -7.78
CA LYS A 38 -1.89 -9.92 -9.17
C LYS A 38 -2.19 -11.32 -9.71
N ASN A 39 -1.62 -12.38 -9.13
CA ASN A 39 -1.87 -13.75 -9.55
C ASN A 39 -3.07 -14.40 -8.82
N LEU A 40 -3.68 -13.71 -7.86
CA LEU A 40 -4.81 -14.21 -7.11
C LEU A 40 -6.14 -13.82 -7.77
N SER A 41 -7.13 -14.69 -7.67
CA SER A 41 -8.51 -14.34 -7.98
C SER A 41 -9.08 -13.33 -6.97
N TYR A 42 -10.19 -12.71 -7.34
CA TYR A 42 -10.89 -11.78 -6.46
C TYR A 42 -11.31 -12.44 -5.14
N ASP A 43 -11.82 -13.67 -5.19
CA ASP A 43 -12.28 -14.37 -3.98
C ASP A 43 -11.11 -14.73 -3.06
N GLU A 44 -9.98 -15.16 -3.62
CA GLU A 44 -8.75 -15.40 -2.85
C GLU A 44 -8.24 -14.10 -2.21
N CYS A 45 -8.20 -13.00 -2.96
CA CYS A 45 -7.85 -11.69 -2.41
C CYS A 45 -8.81 -11.26 -1.29
N LYS A 46 -10.12 -11.47 -1.48
CA LYS A 46 -11.13 -11.10 -0.49
C LYS A 46 -10.97 -11.91 0.79
N THR A 47 -10.63 -13.19 0.72
CA THR A 47 -10.34 -14.01 1.90
C THR A 47 -9.06 -13.57 2.59
N LEU A 48 -8.01 -13.22 1.85
CA LEU A 48 -6.73 -12.77 2.40
C LEU A 48 -6.84 -11.37 3.07
N LEU A 49 -7.69 -10.50 2.53
CA LEU A 49 -7.83 -9.08 2.92
C LEU A 49 -9.12 -8.78 3.71
N ALA A 50 -9.89 -9.81 4.07
CA ALA A 50 -11.10 -9.69 4.89
C ALA A 50 -10.77 -9.13 6.27
#